data_AF-A0A256XMP7-F1
#
_entry.id   AF-A0A256XMP7-F1
#
_cell.length_a   1.000
_cell.length_b   1.000
_cell.length_c   1.000
_cell.angle_alpha   90.00
_cell.angle_beta   90.00
_cell.angle_gamma   90.00
#
_symmetry.space_group_name_H-M   'P 1'
#
loop_
_entity.id
_entity.type
_entity.pdbx_description
1 polymer ?
#
loop_
_entity_poly.entity_id
_entity_poly.type
_entity_poly.pdbx_seq_one_letter_code
_entity_poly.pdbx_strand_id
1 'polypeptide(L)' 'MNREKIESKIKELNSMRAFQQKHLREIKEKHQNKEISDIKFDKHKDKIDSKIDKIKHQIRELEEEAEHLKHE' A
#
# COMPACT_ATOMS: atom_id res chain seq x y z
N MET A 1 -13.74 7.67 -15.02
CA MET A 1 -14.50 7.75 -13.75
C MET A 1 -14.79 9.23 -13.44
N ASN A 2 -15.64 9.62 -12.48
CA ASN A 2 -15.70 11.05 -12.10
C ASN A 2 -14.69 11.34 -10.98
N ARG A 3 -14.29 12.61 -10.84
CA ARG A 3 -13.25 13.03 -9.90
C ARG A 3 -13.53 12.61 -8.45
N GLU A 4 -14.77 12.74 -7.98
CA GLU A 4 -15.15 12.36 -6.61
C GLU A 4 -14.96 10.86 -6.32
N LYS A 5 -15.25 10.00 -7.30
CA LYS A 5 -15.02 8.55 -7.19
C LYS A 5 -13.52 8.22 -7.20
N ILE A 6 -12.72 8.95 -8.00
CA ILE A 6 -11.25 8.81 -8.00
C ILE A 6 -10.68 9.19 -6.64
N GLU A 7 -11.05 10.35 -6.10
CA GLU A 7 -10.57 10.83 -4.80
C GLU A 7 -10.97 9.86 -3.67
N SER A 8 -12.20 9.34 -3.71
CA SER A 8 -12.66 8.29 -2.78
C SER A 8 -11.82 7.02 -2.89
N LYS A 9 -11.50 6.59 -4.12
CA LYS A 9 -10.69 5.38 -4.34
C LYS A 9 -9.24 5.54 -3.88
N ILE A 10 -8.64 6.71 -4.13
CA ILE A 10 -7.30 7.05 -3.63
C ILE A 10 -7.28 7.02 -2.10
N LYS A 11 -8.34 7.51 -1.43
CA LYS A 11 -8.46 7.46 0.04
C LYS A 11 -8.56 6.02 0.56
N GLU A 12 -9.33 5.16 -0.10
CA GLU A 12 -9.39 3.73 0.24
C GLU A 12 -8.02 3.06 0.07
N LEU A 13 -7.36 3.29 -1.05
CA LEU A 13 -6.03 2.73 -1.35
C LEU A 13 -4.97 3.20 -0.33
N ASN A 14 -4.97 4.48 0.04
CA ASN A 14 -4.09 4.99 1.09
C ASN A 14 -4.38 4.34 2.45
N SER A 15 -5.65 4.07 2.78
CA SER A 15 -6.02 3.35 4.00
C SER A 15 -5.51 1.91 3.98
N MET A 16 -5.62 1.22 2.84
CA MET A 16 -5.06 -0.12 2.65
C MET A 16 -3.52 -0.12 2.74
N ARG A 17 -2.86 0.88 2.17
CA ARG A 17 -1.40 1.07 2.26
C ARG A 17 -0.96 1.24 3.71
N ALA A 18 -1.65 2.10 4.47
CA ALA A 18 -1.36 2.31 5.89
C ALA A 18 -1.54 1.02 6.70
N PHE A 19 -2.57 0.23 6.41
CA PHE A 19 -2.75 -1.09 7.02
C PHE A 19 -1.59 -2.04 6.72
N GLN A 20 -1.12 -2.13 5.47
CA GLN A 20 0.05 -2.96 5.13
C GLN A 20 1.33 -2.49 5.84
N GLN A 21 1.54 -1.18 5.96
CA GLN A 21 2.68 -0.61 6.68
C GLN A 21 2.63 -0.92 8.18
N LYS A 22 1.45 -0.87 8.79
CA LYS A 22 1.25 -1.30 10.19
C LYS A 22 1.60 -2.79 10.35
N HIS A 23 1.08 -3.64 9.45
CA HIS A 23 1.37 -5.07 9.48
C HIS A 23 2.87 -5.36 9.32
N LEU A 24 3.59 -4.62 8.46
CA LEU A 24 5.05 -4.74 8.35
C LEU A 24 5.76 -4.39 9.66
N ARG A 25 5.27 -3.36 10.38
CA ARG A 25 5.81 -2.99 11.69
C ARG A 25 5.63 -4.13 12.70
N GLU A 26 4.44 -4.71 12.78
CA GLU A 26 4.15 -5.84 13.68
C GLU A 26 5.04 -7.06 13.37
N ILE A 27 5.28 -7.34 12.07
CA ILE A 27 6.17 -8.43 11.64
C ILE A 27 7.64 -8.12 12.01
N LYS A 28 8.07 -6.86 11.89
CA LYS A 28 9.41 -6.43 12.34
C LYS A 28 9.57 -6.58 13.85
N GLU A 29 8.56 -6.23 14.63
CA GLU A 29 8.58 -6.41 16.10
C GLU A 29 8.71 -7.89 16.47
N LYS A 30 7.92 -8.77 15.85
CA LYS A 30 8.03 -10.22 16.06
C LYS A 30 9.41 -10.77 15.68
N HIS A 31 10.03 -10.25 14.63
CA HIS A 31 11.38 -10.62 14.23
C HIS A 31 12.43 -10.15 15.24
N GLN A 32 12.34 -8.91 15.70
CA GLN A 32 13.21 -8.35 16.74
C GLN A 32 13.11 -9.13 18.06
N ASN A 33 11.91 -9.58 18.41
CA ASN A 33 11.66 -10.45 19.57
C ASN A 33 12.09 -11.91 19.37
N LYS A 34 12.65 -12.25 18.19
CA LYS A 34 13.05 -13.61 17.80
C LYS A 34 11.88 -14.63 17.80
N GLU A 35 10.64 -14.14 17.68
CA GLU A 35 9.44 -14.98 17.56
C GLU A 35 9.32 -15.62 16.16
N ILE A 36 9.97 -15.03 15.15
CA ILE A 36 10.07 -15.56 13.78
C ILE A 36 11.52 -15.56 13.30
N SER A 37 11.86 -16.51 12.41
CA SER A 37 13.19 -16.59 11.79
C SER A 37 13.36 -15.56 10.66
N ASP A 38 14.61 -15.25 10.32
CA ASP A 38 14.97 -14.35 9.21
C ASP A 38 14.28 -14.74 7.90
N ILE A 39 14.34 -16.03 7.54
CA ILE A 39 13.71 -16.55 6.32
C ILE A 39 12.19 -16.31 6.31
N LYS A 40 11.52 -16.44 7.47
CA LYS A 40 10.08 -16.15 7.57
C LYS A 40 9.83 -14.65 7.48
N PHE A 41 10.63 -13.84 8.16
CA PHE A 41 10.56 -12.39 8.12
C PHE A 41 10.67 -11.87 6.68
N ASP A 42 11.68 -12.30 5.93
CA ASP A 42 11.91 -11.86 4.55
C ASP A 42 10.73 -12.20 3.64
N LYS A 43 10.19 -13.41 3.73
CA LYS A 43 8.98 -13.81 2.97
C LYS A 43 7.76 -12.93 3.28
N HIS A 44 7.56 -12.57 4.55
CA HIS A 44 6.48 -11.67 4.94
C HIS A 44 6.74 -10.25 4.44
N LYS A 45 7.96 -9.75 4.60
CA LYS A 45 8.38 -8.43 4.15
C LYS A 45 8.19 -8.28 2.64
N ASP A 46 8.71 -9.20 1.83
CA ASP A 46 8.61 -9.15 0.37
C ASP A 46 7.16 -9.17 -0.11
N LYS A 47 6.31 -9.99 0.52
CA LYS A 47 4.88 -10.04 0.21
C LYS A 47 4.16 -8.73 0.55
N ILE A 48 4.54 -8.08 1.65
CA ILE A 48 3.95 -6.80 2.05
C ILE A 48 4.46 -5.67 1.17
N ASP A 49 5.76 -5.64 0.88
CA ASP A 49 6.38 -4.65 -0.01
C ASP A 49 5.75 -4.71 -1.41
N SER A 50 5.58 -5.91 -1.98
CA SER A 50 4.90 -6.10 -3.27
C SER A 50 3.46 -5.57 -3.26
N LYS A 51 2.71 -5.75 -2.17
CA LYS A 51 1.35 -5.19 -2.05
C LYS A 51 1.37 -3.67 -1.96
N ILE A 52 2.30 -3.10 -1.21
CA ILE A 52 2.45 -1.64 -1.07
C ILE A 52 2.77 -1.03 -2.44
N ASP A 53 3.67 -1.64 -3.21
CA ASP A 53 4.06 -1.11 -4.51
C ASP A 53 2.92 -1.20 -5.55
N LYS A 54 2.12 -2.27 -5.53
CA LYS A 54 0.88 -2.33 -6.32
C LYS A 54 -0.10 -1.21 -5.96
N ILE A 55 -0.30 -0.95 -4.67
CA ILE A 55 -1.18 0.12 -4.21
C ILE A 55 -0.65 1.50 -4.66
N LYS A 56 0.66 1.75 -4.55
CA LYS A 56 1.27 2.99 -5.03
C LYS A 56 1.07 3.19 -6.53
N HIS A 57 1.24 2.12 -7.32
CA HIS A 57 1.02 2.18 -8.76
C HIS A 57 -0.43 2.55 -9.08
N GLN A 58 -1.40 1.88 -8.45
CA GLN A 58 -2.82 2.19 -8.63
C GLN A 58 -3.19 3.62 -8.22
N ILE A 59 -2.60 4.13 -7.13
CA ILE A 59 -2.78 5.53 -6.72
C ILE A 59 -2.27 6.46 -7.82
N ARG A 60 -1.09 6.20 -8.38
CA ARG A 60 -0.49 7.02 -9.43
C ARG A 60 -1.35 7.06 -10.70
N GLU A 61 -1.83 5.90 -11.15
CA GLU A 61 -2.74 5.81 -12.31
C GLU A 61 -4.03 6.63 -12.09
N LEU A 62 -4.57 6.58 -10.87
CA LEU A 62 -5.75 7.36 -10.50
C LEU A 62 -5.46 8.86 -10.39
N GLU A 63 -4.28 9.25 -9.88
CA GLU A 63 -3.85 10.65 -9.84
C GLU A 63 -3.69 11.23 -11.26
N GLU A 64 -3.13 10.45 -12.19
CA GLU A 64 -3.03 10.80 -13.61
C GLU A 64 -4.43 10.93 -14.24
N GLU A 65 -5.36 9.99 -14.00
CA GLU A 65 -6.75 10.08 -14.47
C GLU A 65 -7.45 11.34 -13.91
N ALA A 66 -7.25 11.66 -12.64
CA ALA A 66 -7.84 12.86 -12.01
C ALA A 66 -7.28 14.16 -12.60
N GLU A 67 -6.00 14.19 -12.96
CA GLU A 67 -5.37 15.34 -13.62
C GLU A 67 -5.95 15.56 -15.02
N HIS A 68 -6.10 14.49 -15.82
CA HIS A 68 -6.73 14.58 -17.13
C HIS A 68 -8.15 15.16 -17.07
N LEU A 69 -8.97 14.70 -16.14
CA LEU A 69 -10.34 15.19 -15.95
C LEU A 69 -10.43 16.65 -15.47
N LYS A 70 -9.34 17.25 -15.00
CA LYS A 70 -9.30 18.67 -14.60
C LYS A 70 -9.07 19.60 -15.79
N HIS A 71 -8.55 19.06 -16.89
CA HIS A 71 -8.22 19.79 -18.12
C HIS A 71 -9.25 19.61 -19.24
N GLU A 72 -10.27 18.78 -19.02
CA GLU A 72 -11.50 18.66 -19.84
C GLU A 72 -12.61 19.58 -19.31
#